data_AF-A0A3D2R9V7-F1
#
_entry.id   AF-A0A3D2R9V7-F1
#
_cell.length_a   1.000
_cell.length_b   1.000
_cell.length_c   1.000
_cell.angle_alpha   90.00
_cell.angle_beta   90.00
_cell.angle_gamma   90.00
#
_symmetry.space_group_name_H-M   'P 1'
#
loop_
_entity.id
_entity.type
_entity.pdbx_description
1 polymer ?
#
loop_
_entity_poly.entity_id
_entity_poly.type
_entity_poly.pdbx_seq_one_letter_code
_entity_poly.pdbx_strand_id
1 'polypeptide(L)'
;MFQIGKTLVSEALIDQDFVCNLNACKGACCVEGEAGAPLSKEEAQWLVENQSKIEPFLPKAGIEALDTQGAFIELETGEYETPLVQGRECAYTHFE
;
A
#
# COMPACT_ATOMS: atom_id res chain seq x y z
N MET A 1 13.72 15.05 -22.45
CA MET A 1 14.68 13.97 -22.10
C MET A 1 16.06 14.60 -22.06
N PHE A 2 16.90 14.25 -21.08
CA PHE A 2 18.24 14.81 -20.95
C PHE A 2 19.31 13.71 -20.90
N GLN A 3 20.56 14.06 -21.23
CA GLN A 3 21.64 13.09 -21.40
C GLN A 3 22.62 13.14 -20.22
N ILE A 4 23.01 11.96 -19.72
CA ILE A 4 24.09 11.80 -18.75
C ILE A 4 25.12 10.83 -19.34
N GLY A 5 26.30 11.34 -19.68
CA GLY A 5 27.33 10.56 -20.35
C GLY A 5 26.84 10.05 -21.70
N LYS A 6 26.66 8.72 -21.84
CA LYS A 6 26.14 8.07 -23.05
C LYS A 6 24.71 7.53 -22.89
N THR A 7 24.04 7.87 -21.80
CA THR A 7 22.69 7.39 -21.47
C THR A 7 21.70 8.53 -21.62
N LEU A 8 20.60 8.26 -22.34
CA LEU A 8 19.46 9.18 -22.45
C LEU A 8 18.45 8.87 -21.33
N VAL A 9 18.09 9.89 -20.56
CA VAL A 9 17.19 9.79 -19.41
C VAL A 9 15.88 10.54 -19.73
N SER A 10 14.76 9.87 -19.45
CA SER A 10 13.43 10.43 -19.66
C SER A 10 13.11 11.50 -18.61
N GLU A 11 12.52 12.62 -19.03
CA GLU A 11 11.97 13.62 -18.11
C GLU A 11 10.70 13.14 -17.43
N ALA A 12 10.05 12.07 -17.92
CA ALA A 12 8.90 11.46 -17.25
C ALA A 12 9.22 10.92 -15.84
N LEU A 13 10.50 10.69 -15.52
CA LEU A 13 10.94 10.40 -14.15
C LEU A 13 10.77 11.60 -13.20
N ILE A 14 10.57 12.80 -13.74
CA ILE A 14 10.33 14.04 -12.99
C ILE A 14 8.82 14.22 -12.73
N ASP A 15 7.96 13.61 -13.56
CA ASP A 15 6.50 13.84 -13.57
C ASP A 15 5.67 12.66 -13.01
N GLN A 16 6.29 11.55 -12.61
CA GLN A 16 5.58 10.32 -12.22
C GLN A 16 5.94 9.89 -10.80
N ASP A 17 4.92 9.80 -9.95
CA ASP A 17 5.02 9.28 -8.59
C ASP A 17 4.78 7.76 -8.57
N PHE A 18 5.88 6.99 -8.64
CA PHE A 18 6.12 5.78 -7.83
C PHE A 18 7.45 5.13 -8.26
N VAL A 19 8.52 5.40 -7.51
CA VAL A 19 9.92 5.04 -7.83
C VAL A 19 10.50 4.10 -6.75
N CYS A 20 9.79 3.01 -6.41
CA CYS A 20 10.33 2.07 -5.42
C CYS A 20 11.61 1.41 -5.96
N ASN A 21 12.75 1.84 -5.41
CA ASN A 21 14.04 1.22 -5.69
C ASN A 21 14.14 -0.09 -4.89
N LEU A 22 13.60 -1.18 -5.45
CA LEU A 22 13.59 -2.51 -4.85
C LEU A 22 14.99 -3.05 -4.54
N ASN A 23 16.00 -2.64 -5.32
CA ASN A 23 17.38 -3.00 -5.03
C ASN A 23 17.89 -2.34 -3.75
N ALA A 24 17.39 -1.16 -3.40
CA ALA A 24 17.73 -0.45 -2.18
C ALA A 24 16.86 -0.90 -1.00
N CYS A 25 15.53 -0.92 -1.16
CA CYS A 25 14.63 -1.21 -0.03
C CYS A 25 14.49 -2.71 0.26
N LYS A 26 14.80 -3.58 -0.71
CA LYS A 26 14.62 -5.04 -0.61
C LYS A 26 13.20 -5.46 -0.18
N GLY A 27 12.20 -4.61 -0.44
CA GLY A 27 10.81 -4.82 -0.03
C GLY A 27 10.47 -4.37 1.38
N ALA A 28 11.43 -3.84 2.17
CA ALA A 28 11.20 -3.45 3.57
C ALA A 28 10.00 -2.51 3.73
N CYS A 29 9.85 -1.49 2.88
CA CYS A 29 8.72 -0.55 2.94
C CYS A 29 7.33 -1.18 2.73
N CYS A 30 7.24 -2.43 2.28
CA CYS A 30 5.98 -3.16 2.09
C CYS A 30 5.65 -4.09 3.26
N VAL A 31 6.62 -4.40 4.12
CA VAL A 31 6.49 -5.35 5.25
C VAL A 31 6.82 -4.72 6.60
N GLU A 32 7.51 -3.59 6.60
CA GLU A 32 7.94 -2.84 7.76
C GLU A 32 7.47 -1.39 7.59
N GLY A 33 6.66 -0.91 8.53
CA GLY A 33 6.12 0.45 8.48
C GLY A 33 4.98 0.68 9.46
N GLU A 34 4.78 1.94 9.85
CA GLU A 34 3.72 2.36 10.75
C GLU A 34 2.53 3.00 10.01
N ALA A 35 2.62 3.14 8.68
CA ALA A 35 1.60 3.72 7.81
C ALA A 35 1.18 2.72 6.72
N GLY A 36 -0.11 2.77 6.37
CA GLY A 36 -0.72 1.91 5.37
C GLY A 36 -0.39 2.33 3.94
N ALA A 37 -0.81 1.51 2.98
CA ALA A 37 -0.87 1.95 1.60
C ALA A 37 -1.96 3.03 1.47
N PRO A 38 -1.66 4.19 0.88
CA PRO A 38 -2.64 5.26 0.72
C PRO A 38 -3.76 4.83 -0.22
N LEU A 39 -4.97 5.32 0.05
CA LEU A 39 -6.18 5.02 -0.69
C LEU A 39 -6.90 6.31 -1.08
N SER A 40 -7.42 6.35 -2.29
CA SER A 40 -8.48 7.28 -2.64
C SER A 40 -9.78 6.91 -1.92
N LYS A 41 -10.71 7.88 -1.86
CA LYS A 41 -12.02 7.64 -1.25
C LYS A 41 -12.80 6.54 -1.97
N GLU A 42 -12.68 6.51 -3.29
CA GLU A 42 -13.32 5.51 -4.15
C GLU A 42 -12.77 4.11 -3.88
N GLU A 43 -11.46 3.97 -3.70
CA GLU A 43 -10.82 2.70 -3.33
C GLU A 43 -11.23 2.24 -1.92
N ALA A 44 -11.22 3.15 -0.95
CA ALA A 44 -11.64 2.86 0.43
C ALA A 44 -13.08 2.34 0.48
N GLN A 45 -14.00 2.98 -0.25
CA GLN A 45 -15.39 2.53 -0.31
C GLN A 45 -15.53 1.18 -1.03
N TRP A 46 -14.78 0.97 -2.11
CA TRP A 46 -14.77 -0.30 -2.82
C TRP A 46 -14.33 -1.48 -1.94
N LEU A 47 -13.34 -1.27 -1.06
CA LEU A 47 -12.86 -2.27 -0.11
C LEU A 47 -13.98 -2.72 0.84
N VAL A 48 -14.76 -1.77 1.39
CA VAL A 48 -15.91 -2.07 2.25
C VAL A 48 -16.96 -2.91 1.53
N GLU A 49 -17.31 -2.54 0.30
CA GLU A 49 -18.35 -3.21 -0.48
C GLU A 49 -17.97 -4.64 -0.89
N ASN A 50 -16.66 -4.93 -0.99
CA ASN A 50 -16.15 -6.21 -1.47
C ASN A 50 -15.43 -7.04 -0.42
N GLN A 51 -15.40 -6.58 0.84
CA GLN A 51 -14.70 -7.22 1.96
C GLN A 51 -14.95 -8.73 2.05
N SER A 52 -16.21 -9.17 2.01
CA SER A 52 -16.60 -10.60 2.06
C SER A 52 -16.01 -11.46 0.93
N LYS A 53 -15.68 -10.86 -0.21
CA LYS A 53 -15.03 -11.55 -1.34
C LYS A 53 -13.52 -11.61 -1.17
N ILE A 54 -12.94 -10.66 -0.44
CA ILE A 54 -11.49 -10.53 -0.23
C ILE A 54 -11.03 -11.40 0.93
N GLU A 55 -11.81 -11.46 2.02
CA GLU A 55 -11.50 -12.21 3.24
C GLU A 55 -11.00 -13.66 3.03
N PRO A 56 -11.58 -14.48 2.13
CA PRO A 56 -11.11 -15.85 1.91
C PRO A 56 -9.67 -15.97 1.43
N PHE A 57 -9.10 -14.89 0.91
CA PHE A 57 -7.73 -14.83 0.40
C PHE A 57 -6.74 -14.24 1.41
N LEU A 58 -7.22 -13.70 2.52
CA LEU A 58 -6.37 -13.05 3.51
C LEU A 58 -5.87 -14.04 4.56
N PRO A 59 -4.63 -13.87 5.05
CA PRO A 59 -4.18 -14.61 6.22
C PRO A 59 -5.03 -14.24 7.43
N LYS A 60 -5.12 -15.15 8.40
CA LYS A 60 -5.89 -14.95 9.65
C LYS A 60 -5.54 -13.63 10.36
N ALA A 61 -4.26 -13.27 10.39
CA ALA A 61 -3.79 -12.02 11.00
C ALA A 61 -4.28 -10.77 10.25
N GLY A 62 -4.41 -10.85 8.92
CA GLY A 62 -5.01 -9.79 8.10
C GLY A 62 -6.49 -9.63 8.40
N ILE A 63 -7.24 -10.74 8.46
CA ILE A 63 -8.67 -10.72 8.82
C ILE A 63 -8.88 -10.09 10.20
N GLU A 64 -8.09 -10.51 11.21
CA GLU A 64 -8.16 -9.93 12.56
C GLU A 64 -7.85 -8.43 12.58
N ALA A 65 -6.92 -7.96 11.74
CA ALA A 65 -6.63 -6.54 11.59
C ALA A 65 -7.81 -5.78 10.98
N LEU A 66 -8.47 -6.34 9.96
CA LEU A 66 -9.65 -5.72 9.33
C LEU A 66 -10.87 -5.71 10.27
N ASP A 67 -11.06 -6.77 11.05
CA ASP A 67 -12.15 -6.85 12.04
C ASP A 67 -12.01 -5.78 13.14
N THR A 68 -10.76 -5.45 13.50
CA THR A 68 -10.46 -4.50 14.59
C THR A 68 -10.39 -3.05 14.12
N GLN A 69 -9.82 -2.81 12.94
CA GLN A 69 -9.53 -1.47 12.43
C GLN A 69 -10.50 -1.02 11.33
N GLY A 70 -11.27 -1.93 10.74
CA GLY A 70 -12.10 -1.68 9.57
C GLY A 70 -11.37 -2.00 8.26
N ALA A 71 -12.04 -1.81 7.12
CA ALA A 71 -11.45 -2.06 5.79
C ALA A 71 -10.39 -1.02 5.39
N PHE A 72 -10.42 0.16 6.01
CA PHE A 72 -9.47 1.24 5.83
C PHE A 72 -9.43 2.09 7.11
N ILE A 73 -8.38 2.89 7.24
CA ILE A 73 -8.21 3.88 8.30
C ILE A 73 -8.37 5.27 7.69
N GLU A 74 -9.21 6.11 8.29
CA GLU A 74 -9.25 7.53 7.98
C GLU A 74 -8.27 8.26 8.89
N LEU A 75 -7.29 8.93 8.29
CA LEU A 75 -6.29 9.72 9.00
C LEU A 75 -6.88 11.06 9.45
N GLU A 76 -6.25 11.69 10.43
CA GLU A 76 -6.64 13.04 10.88
C GLU A 76 -6.59 14.09 9.75
N THR A 77 -5.86 13.80 8.67
CA THR A 77 -5.77 14.62 7.45
C THR A 77 -6.99 14.50 6.53
N GLY A 78 -7.90 13.54 6.78
CA GLY A 78 -9.01 13.20 5.90
C GLY A 78 -8.61 12.32 4.71
N GLU A 79 -7.37 11.84 4.68
CA GLU A 79 -6.89 10.83 3.74
C GLU A 79 -7.16 9.42 4.26
N TYR A 80 -7.13 8.43 3.37
CA TYR A 80 -7.40 7.04 3.72
C TYR A 80 -6.16 6.18 3.50
N GLU A 81 -6.00 5.16 4.31
CA GLU A 81 -4.95 4.16 4.14
C GLU A 81 -5.41 2.75 4.51
N THR A 82 -4.70 1.74 4.01
CA THR A 82 -4.99 0.34 4.37
C THR A 82 -4.57 0.06 5.82
N PRO A 83 -5.31 -0.76 6.56
CA PRO A 83 -4.90 -1.15 7.91
C PRO A 83 -3.64 -2.02 7.90
N LEU A 84 -2.93 -2.03 9.01
CA LEU A 84 -1.71 -2.81 9.20
C LEU A 84 -1.92 -3.96 10.18
N VAL A 85 -1.20 -5.07 9.96
CA VAL A 85 -1.07 -6.17 10.90
C VAL A 85 0.04 -5.82 11.88
N GLN A 86 -0.33 -5.54 13.13
CA GLN A 86 0.63 -5.25 14.22
C GLN A 86 1.65 -4.14 13.88
N GLY A 87 1.25 -3.13 13.08
CA GLY A 87 2.16 -2.05 12.66
C GLY A 87 3.33 -2.53 11.81
N ARG A 88 3.10 -3.52 10.94
CA ARG A 88 4.09 -4.06 10.00
C ARG A 88 3.49 -4.13 8.60
N GLU A 89 3.15 -5.32 8.13
CA GLU A 89 2.59 -5.52 6.79
C GLU A 89 1.14 -5.00 6.67
N CYS A 90 0.72 -4.69 5.44
CA CYS A 90 -0.68 -4.38 5.14
C CYS A 90 -1.59 -5.56 5.48
N ALA A 91 -2.77 -5.31 6.03
CA ALA A 91 -3.80 -6.31 6.34
C ALA A 91 -4.27 -7.09 5.10
N TYR A 92 -4.10 -6.52 3.91
CA TYR A 92 -4.40 -7.15 2.63
C TYR A 92 -3.23 -7.94 2.02
N THR A 93 -2.07 -7.99 2.69
CA THR A 93 -0.90 -8.74 2.22
C THR A 93 -1.17 -10.24 2.28
N HIS A 94 -0.88 -10.94 1.19
CA HIS A 94 -0.84 -12.39 1.14
C HIS A 94 0.60 -12.84 0.86
N PHE A 95 1.10 -13.79 1.63
CA PHE A 95 2.41 -14.41 1.43
C PHE A 95 2.18 -15.83 0.93
N GLU A 96 2.47 -16.08 -0.35
CA GLU A 96 2.56 -17.43 -0.92
C GLU A 96 3.90 -18.09 -0.60
#